data_AF-A0A7S2FAP6-F1
#
_entry.id   AF-A0A7S2FAP6-F1
#
_cell.length_a   1.000
_cell.length_b   1.000
_cell.length_c   1.000
_cell.angle_alpha   90.00
_cell.angle_beta   90.00
_cell.angle_gamma   90.00
#
_symmetry.space_group_name_H-M   'P 1'
#
loop_
_entity.id
_entity.type
_entity.pdbx_description
1 polymer ?
#
loop_
_entity_poly.entity_id
_entity_poly.type
_entity_poly.pdbx_seq_one_letter_code
_entity_poly.pdbx_strand_id
1 'polypeptide(L)'
;MGIFARLSVPWPAGVENMLSFFGVFHFNGADVGKACFFGYSPSLLYTFEFLPVLIVLALIFIFHFASKIVMPMLKKDPWNHNKSMNTAGTFMQVVFIMLCGSVVRPIQCYTNPNATKSNTSFAQVLCWHGGDHMVMLAFAAPVLFLVVAPFMAINVWAAFVLPAKTIEKGGKAGSVVRFRYLVYRFRPDAWWWGVVFSMRQLLIAFAATVQPDDPRAQIIYLVAILTFYLAAVGRTWPWRSRELNLLDVVSITFFV
;
A
#
# COMPACT_ATOMS: atom_id res chain seq x y z
N MET A 1 9.03 4.66 -0.93
CA MET A 1 10.48 4.59 -1.17
C MET A 1 11.09 3.24 -0.78
N GLY A 2 10.89 2.73 0.44
CA GLY A 2 11.46 1.43 0.84
C GLY A 2 11.08 0.21 -0.03
N ILE A 3 10.00 0.27 -0.82
CA ILE A 3 9.62 -0.82 -1.73
C ILE A 3 10.61 -1.02 -2.90
N PHE A 4 11.37 0.01 -3.30
CA PHE A 4 12.34 -0.11 -4.40
C PHE A 4 13.53 -0.99 -4.04
N ALA A 5 13.82 -1.16 -2.74
CA ALA A 5 14.83 -2.10 -2.26
C ALA A 5 14.50 -3.57 -2.60
N ARG A 6 13.25 -3.87 -3.03
CA ARG A 6 12.82 -5.22 -3.40
C ARG A 6 13.08 -5.56 -4.88
N LEU A 7 13.49 -4.60 -5.70
CA LEU A 7 13.83 -4.85 -7.09
C LEU A 7 15.17 -5.59 -7.16
N SER A 8 15.35 -6.46 -8.15
CA SER A 8 16.61 -7.22 -8.37
C SER A 8 17.74 -6.36 -8.95
N VAL A 9 17.69 -5.04 -8.72
CA VAL A 9 18.56 -4.03 -9.29
C VAL A 9 19.76 -3.82 -8.37
N PRO A 10 21.01 -3.89 -8.88
CA PRO A 10 22.19 -3.52 -8.11
C PRO A 10 22.24 -2.00 -7.95
N TRP A 11 21.82 -1.50 -6.79
CA TRP A 11 21.84 -0.06 -6.48
C TRP A 11 23.27 0.43 -6.18
N PRO A 12 23.64 1.65 -6.57
CA PRO A 12 24.87 2.28 -6.09
C PRO A 12 24.86 2.45 -4.56
N ALA A 13 26.02 2.36 -3.91
CA ALA A 13 26.13 2.36 -2.44
C ALA A 13 25.42 3.54 -1.73
N GLY A 14 25.42 4.73 -2.35
CA GLY A 14 24.70 5.89 -1.80
C GLY A 14 23.18 5.72 -1.79
N VAL A 15 22.62 5.08 -2.83
CA VAL A 15 21.18 4.81 -2.96
C VAL A 15 20.77 3.65 -2.06
N GLU A 16 21.61 2.62 -1.95
CA GLU A 16 21.36 1.45 -1.09
C GLU A 16 21.23 1.84 0.39
N ASN A 17 22.13 2.68 0.90
CA ASN A 17 22.07 3.16 2.29
C ASN A 17 20.78 3.95 2.56
N MET A 18 20.37 4.79 1.62
CA MET A 18 19.12 5.54 1.72
C MET A 18 17.90 4.62 1.67
N LEU A 19 17.88 3.66 0.75
CA LEU A 19 16.80 2.67 0.63
C LEU A 19 16.70 1.78 1.88
N SER A 20 17.83 1.39 2.47
CA SER A 20 17.88 0.64 3.74
C SER A 20 17.26 1.44 4.90
N PHE A 21 17.63 2.72 5.04
CA PHE A 21 17.04 3.62 6.04
C PHE A 21 15.51 3.74 5.87
N PHE A 22 15.04 3.97 4.64
CA PHE A 22 13.60 4.04 4.36
C PHE A 22 12.90 2.67 4.42
N GLY A 23 13.67 1.58 4.34
CA GLY A 23 13.22 0.20 4.49
C GLY A 23 12.71 -0.10 5.90
N VAL A 24 13.30 0.51 6.94
CA VAL A 24 12.84 0.36 8.34
C VAL A 24 11.40 0.80 8.53
N PHE A 25 10.99 1.90 7.87
CA PHE A 25 9.60 2.38 7.90
C PHE A 25 8.66 1.52 7.06
N HIS A 26 9.20 0.71 6.15
CA HIS A 26 8.47 -0.26 5.36
C HIS A 26 8.53 -1.63 6.05
N PHE A 27 7.78 -1.80 7.14
CA PHE A 27 7.75 -3.03 7.95
C PHE A 27 7.82 -4.30 7.08
N ASN A 28 8.94 -5.01 7.15
CA ASN A 28 9.15 -6.25 6.43
C ASN A 28 9.13 -7.40 7.43
N GLY A 29 8.18 -8.31 7.27
CA GLY A 29 8.04 -9.45 8.18
C GLY A 29 9.24 -10.39 8.20
N ALA A 30 10.09 -10.36 7.17
CA ALA A 30 11.29 -11.19 7.04
C ALA A 30 12.53 -10.63 7.76
N ASP A 31 12.58 -9.32 8.04
CA ASP A 31 13.79 -8.66 8.60
C ASP A 31 13.81 -8.69 10.14
N VAL A 32 12.64 -8.92 10.75
CA VAL A 32 12.56 -9.24 12.17
C VAL A 32 12.89 -10.72 12.30
N GLY A 33 13.80 -11.11 13.20
CA GLY A 33 14.26 -12.49 13.46
C GLY A 33 13.19 -13.50 13.91
N LYS A 34 11.98 -13.45 13.35
CA LYS A 34 10.84 -14.33 13.56
C LYS A 34 11.19 -15.79 13.25
N ALA A 35 12.11 -16.01 12.32
CA ALA A 35 12.69 -17.33 12.02
C ALA A 35 13.36 -17.97 13.25
N CYS A 36 13.89 -17.17 14.19
CA CYS A 36 14.54 -17.66 15.40
C CYS A 36 13.54 -18.08 16.49
N PHE A 37 12.33 -17.51 16.53
CA PHE A 37 11.33 -17.79 17.57
C PHE A 37 10.25 -18.79 17.14
N PHE A 38 9.82 -18.77 15.88
CA PHE A 38 8.65 -19.54 15.41
C PHE A 38 9.01 -20.74 14.51
N GLY A 39 10.31 -21.00 14.30
CA GLY A 39 10.78 -21.98 13.32
C GLY A 39 10.65 -21.46 11.88
N TYR A 40 11.34 -22.14 10.95
CA TYR A 40 11.47 -21.69 9.56
C TYR A 40 10.36 -22.28 8.67
N SER A 41 9.11 -21.83 8.83
CA SER A 41 8.06 -22.10 7.83
C SER A 41 7.77 -20.81 7.02
N PRO A 42 8.15 -20.74 5.74
CA PRO A 42 8.04 -19.51 4.94
C PRO A 42 6.59 -19.05 4.73
N SER A 43 5.66 -20.00 4.60
CA SER A 43 4.23 -19.76 4.45
C SER A 43 3.62 -19.10 5.69
N LEU A 44 4.02 -19.53 6.89
CA LEU A 44 3.57 -18.95 8.16
C LEU A 44 4.09 -17.51 8.35
N LEU A 45 5.37 -17.29 8.06
CA LEU A 45 6.00 -15.97 8.13
C LEU A 45 5.31 -14.97 7.21
N TYR A 46 4.95 -15.41 6.00
CA TYR A 46 4.18 -14.61 5.05
C TYR A 46 2.78 -14.27 5.58
N THR A 47 2.04 -15.25 6.13
CA THR A 47 0.69 -15.01 6.65
C THR A 47 0.69 -14.03 7.84
N PHE A 48 1.71 -14.08 8.70
CA PHE A 48 1.84 -13.14 9.83
C PHE A 48 2.12 -11.69 9.41
N GLU A 49 2.51 -11.43 8.16
CA GLU A 49 2.71 -10.08 7.66
C GLU A 49 1.40 -9.27 7.59
N PHE A 50 0.26 -9.94 7.37
CA PHE A 50 -1.05 -9.29 7.27
C PHE A 50 -1.70 -9.05 8.63
N LEU A 51 -1.28 -9.78 9.67
CA LEU A 51 -1.90 -9.75 10.99
C LEU A 51 -1.90 -8.35 11.64
N PRO A 52 -0.79 -7.57 11.63
CA PRO A 52 -0.79 -6.23 12.20
C PRO A 52 -1.84 -5.29 11.57
N VAL A 53 -2.04 -5.38 10.25
CA VAL A 53 -3.04 -4.58 9.54
C VAL A 53 -4.44 -4.96 10.00
N LEU A 54 -4.74 -6.26 10.07
CA LEU A 54 -6.04 -6.75 10.52
C LEU A 54 -6.30 -6.39 11.99
N ILE A 55 -5.30 -6.49 12.87
CA ILE A 55 -5.41 -6.11 14.28
C ILE A 55 -5.76 -4.63 14.41
N VAL A 56 -5.04 -3.73 13.73
CA VAL A 56 -5.31 -2.29 13.86
C VAL A 56 -6.70 -1.93 13.34
N LEU A 57 -7.13 -2.51 12.22
CA LEU A 57 -8.49 -2.32 11.72
C LEU A 57 -9.54 -2.86 12.71
N ALA A 58 -9.33 -4.06 13.24
CA ALA A 58 -10.20 -4.65 14.24
C ALA A 58 -10.29 -3.76 15.49
N LEU A 59 -9.17 -3.25 16.00
CA LEU A 59 -9.15 -2.33 17.15
C LEU A 59 -9.93 -1.05 16.88
N ILE A 60 -9.83 -0.44 15.69
CA ILE A 60 -10.62 0.75 15.33
C ILE A 60 -12.12 0.45 15.40
N PHE A 61 -12.56 -0.70 14.89
CA PHE A 61 -13.97 -1.09 14.92
C PHE A 61 -14.42 -1.52 16.32
N ILE A 62 -13.60 -2.28 17.05
CA ILE A 62 -13.88 -2.68 18.44
C ILE A 62 -14.05 -1.44 19.31
N PHE A 63 -13.15 -0.46 19.25
CA PHE A 63 -13.31 0.79 19.99
C PHE A 63 -14.53 1.59 19.52
N HIS A 64 -14.84 1.58 18.23
CA HIS A 64 -16.07 2.20 17.73
C HIS A 64 -17.33 1.58 18.36
N PHE A 65 -17.47 0.25 18.33
CA PHE A 65 -18.62 -0.45 18.89
C PHE A 65 -18.65 -0.39 20.42
N ALA A 66 -17.51 -0.56 21.09
CA ALA A 66 -17.38 -0.39 22.53
C ALA A 66 -17.79 1.01 22.96
N SER A 67 -17.44 2.06 22.19
CA SER A 67 -17.86 3.43 22.49
C SER A 67 -19.38 3.61 22.47
N LYS A 68 -20.11 2.83 21.64
CA LYS A 68 -21.58 2.89 21.59
C LYS A 68 -22.25 2.31 22.82
N ILE A 69 -21.56 1.42 23.54
CA ILE A 69 -22.06 0.78 24.75
C ILE A 69 -21.58 1.56 25.99
N VAL A 70 -20.28 1.85 26.07
CA VAL A 70 -19.62 2.43 27.25
C VAL A 70 -19.89 3.93 27.39
N MET A 71 -19.91 4.69 26.30
CA MET A 71 -20.04 6.16 26.39
C MET A 71 -21.41 6.62 26.89
N PRO A 72 -22.54 6.00 26.50
CA PRO A 72 -23.84 6.28 27.11
C PRO A 72 -23.86 5.99 28.62
N MET A 73 -23.19 4.92 29.09
CA MET A 73 -23.07 4.62 30.53
C MET A 73 -22.28 5.71 31.27
N LEU A 74 -21.32 6.35 30.59
CA LEU A 74 -20.51 7.45 31.11
C LEU A 74 -21.12 8.84 30.85
N LYS A 75 -22.35 8.94 30.31
CA LYS A 75 -23.01 10.20 29.91
C LYS A 75 -22.16 11.08 28.98
N LYS A 76 -21.33 10.46 28.13
CA LYS A 76 -20.51 11.14 27.11
C LYS A 76 -20.97 10.76 25.71
N ASP A 77 -20.65 11.62 24.74
CA ASP A 77 -21.00 11.35 23.35
C ASP A 77 -20.20 10.17 22.78
N PRO A 78 -20.85 9.19 22.14
CA PRO A 78 -20.17 8.06 21.52
C PRO A 78 -19.38 8.49 20.28
N TRP A 79 -18.44 7.64 19.84
CA TRP A 79 -17.64 7.95 18.67
C TRP A 79 -18.50 8.11 17.41
N ASN A 80 -18.16 9.11 16.59
CA ASN A 80 -18.85 9.40 15.34
C ASN A 80 -18.42 8.42 14.25
N HIS A 81 -19.39 7.76 13.62
CA HIS A 81 -19.16 6.77 12.57
C HIS A 81 -18.33 7.32 11.39
N ASN A 82 -18.59 8.54 10.93
CA ASN A 82 -17.85 9.13 9.82
C ASN A 82 -16.38 9.36 10.17
N LYS A 83 -16.09 9.75 11.42
CA LYS A 83 -14.71 9.93 11.89
C LYS A 83 -13.99 8.59 12.03
N SER A 84 -14.66 7.56 12.56
CA SER A 84 -14.07 6.20 12.66
C SER A 84 -13.75 5.61 11.29
N MET A 85 -14.66 5.73 10.31
CA MET A 85 -14.40 5.32 8.93
C MET A 85 -13.26 6.12 8.29
N ASN A 86 -13.15 7.40 8.61
CA ASN A 86 -12.05 8.24 8.14
C ASN A 86 -10.69 7.78 8.68
N THR A 87 -10.62 7.45 9.97
CA THR A 87 -9.41 6.89 10.59
C THR A 87 -9.03 5.55 9.95
N ALA A 88 -9.99 4.66 9.74
CA ALA A 88 -9.75 3.37 9.08
C ALA A 88 -9.22 3.56 7.64
N GLY A 89 -9.82 4.48 6.87
CA GLY A 89 -9.36 4.81 5.52
C GLY A 89 -7.96 5.44 5.50
N THR A 90 -7.65 6.30 6.47
CA THR A 90 -6.31 6.89 6.62
C THR A 90 -5.26 5.82 6.91
N PHE A 91 -5.55 4.92 7.85
CA PHE A 91 -4.67 3.80 8.16
C PHE A 91 -4.45 2.91 6.92
N MET A 92 -5.53 2.52 6.24
CA MET A 92 -5.45 1.74 5.00
C MET A 92 -4.62 2.42 3.93
N GLN A 93 -4.75 3.74 3.77
CA GLN A 93 -3.99 4.51 2.80
C GLN A 93 -2.47 4.51 3.09
N VAL A 94 -2.09 4.53 4.37
CA VAL A 94 -0.68 4.46 4.79
C VAL A 94 -0.09 3.08 4.50
N VAL A 95 -0.80 2.00 4.87
CA VAL A 95 -0.32 0.63 4.67
C VAL A 95 -0.57 0.09 3.26
N PHE A 96 -1.25 0.84 2.39
CA PHE A 96 -1.70 0.37 1.08
C PHE A 96 -0.57 -0.15 0.20
N ILE A 97 0.54 0.60 0.10
CA ILE A 97 1.69 0.19 -0.72
C ILE A 97 2.36 -1.08 -0.18
N MET A 98 2.43 -1.21 1.14
CA MET A 98 2.96 -2.41 1.79
C MET A 98 2.07 -3.60 1.45
N LEU A 99 0.75 -3.49 1.62
CA LEU A 99 -0.21 -4.55 1.28
C LEU A 99 -0.12 -4.97 -0.20
N CYS A 100 -0.09 -4.01 -1.11
CA CYS A 100 0.09 -4.29 -2.54
C CYS A 100 1.41 -5.03 -2.78
N GLY A 101 2.49 -4.56 -2.15
CA GLY A 101 3.80 -5.17 -2.19
C GLY A 101 3.85 -6.57 -1.60
N SER A 102 3.07 -6.87 -0.56
CA SER A 102 3.01 -8.21 0.04
C SER A 102 2.22 -9.17 -0.84
N VAL A 103 1.10 -8.74 -1.42
CA VAL A 103 0.25 -9.55 -2.32
C VAL A 103 1.00 -10.01 -3.56
N VAL A 104 1.90 -9.19 -4.10
CA VAL A 104 2.66 -9.55 -5.31
C VAL A 104 3.83 -10.49 -5.06
N ARG A 105 4.31 -10.64 -3.81
CA ARG A 105 5.49 -11.45 -3.47
C ARG A 105 5.44 -12.89 -3.98
N PRO A 106 4.33 -13.64 -3.80
CA PRO A 106 4.29 -15.03 -4.26
C PRO A 106 4.34 -15.18 -5.79
N ILE A 107 4.08 -14.10 -6.53
CA ILE A 107 4.07 -14.09 -8.00
C ILE A 107 5.51 -13.91 -8.55
N GLN A 108 6.45 -13.45 -7.72
CA GLN A 108 7.82 -13.13 -8.11
C GLN A 108 8.70 -14.39 -8.15
N CYS A 109 8.55 -15.18 -9.20
CA CYS A 109 9.35 -16.39 -9.42
C CYS A 109 10.49 -16.13 -10.40
N TYR A 110 11.73 -16.40 -9.99
CA TYR A 110 12.91 -16.36 -10.86
C TYR A 110 13.32 -17.78 -11.30
N THR A 111 14.03 -17.87 -12.42
CA THR A 111 14.42 -19.15 -13.04
C THR A 111 15.83 -19.55 -12.58
N ASN A 112 15.97 -20.77 -12.05
CA ASN A 112 17.25 -21.36 -11.66
C ASN A 112 17.95 -22.02 -12.86
N PRO A 113 19.28 -22.26 -12.79
CA PRO A 113 20.01 -23.02 -13.80
C PRO A 113 19.46 -24.43 -14.07
N ASN A 114 18.79 -25.04 -13.08
CA ASN A 114 18.15 -26.36 -13.20
C ASN A 114 16.73 -26.31 -13.82
N ALA A 115 16.37 -25.22 -14.50
CA ALA A 115 15.04 -24.94 -15.08
C ALA A 115 13.86 -24.92 -14.08
N THR A 116 14.12 -25.08 -12.78
CA THR A 116 13.13 -24.89 -11.71
C THR A 116 12.95 -23.41 -11.41
N LYS A 117 11.76 -23.02 -10.94
CA LYS A 117 11.48 -21.65 -10.54
C LYS A 117 11.43 -21.54 -9.03
N SER A 118 12.08 -20.54 -8.45
CA SER A 118 12.05 -20.26 -7.00
C SER A 118 11.48 -18.87 -6.75
N ASN A 119 10.87 -18.67 -5.59
CA ASN A 119 10.40 -17.35 -5.18
C ASN A 119 11.60 -16.44 -4.85
N THR A 120 11.57 -15.21 -5.35
CA THR A 120 12.62 -14.19 -5.13
C THR A 120 12.74 -13.80 -3.66
N SER A 121 11.62 -13.74 -2.93
CA SER A 121 11.62 -13.40 -1.49
C SER A 121 11.96 -14.59 -0.59
N PHE A 122 11.72 -15.82 -1.05
CA PHE A 122 11.92 -17.05 -0.29
C PHE A 122 12.51 -18.11 -1.21
N ALA A 123 13.84 -18.12 -1.38
CA ALA A 123 14.52 -18.98 -2.34
C ALA A 123 14.28 -20.49 -2.11
N GLN A 124 13.97 -20.89 -0.87
CA GLN A 124 13.59 -22.25 -0.50
C GLN A 124 12.22 -22.69 -1.02
N VAL A 125 11.33 -21.75 -1.38
CA VAL A 125 9.99 -22.04 -1.89
C VAL A 125 10.09 -22.18 -3.41
N LEU A 126 10.00 -23.42 -3.88
CA LEU A 126 9.90 -23.73 -5.30
C LEU A 126 8.51 -23.35 -5.82
N CYS A 127 8.45 -22.55 -6.86
CA CYS A 127 7.20 -22.16 -7.48
C CYS A 127 6.55 -23.38 -8.14
N TRP A 128 5.25 -23.56 -7.90
CA TRP A 128 4.44 -24.68 -8.42
C TRP A 128 4.84 -26.08 -7.94
N HIS A 129 5.75 -26.18 -6.96
CA HIS A 129 6.21 -27.44 -6.39
C HIS A 129 6.17 -27.38 -4.86
N GLY A 130 5.95 -28.52 -4.18
CA GLY A 130 6.07 -28.61 -2.72
C GLY A 130 4.95 -27.96 -1.89
N GLY A 131 3.85 -27.50 -2.49
CA GLY A 131 2.64 -27.04 -1.79
C GLY A 131 2.74 -25.66 -1.12
N ASP A 132 3.90 -25.28 -0.55
CA ASP A 132 4.09 -24.01 0.15
C ASP A 132 3.77 -22.78 -0.71
N HIS A 133 4.14 -22.83 -2.00
CA HIS A 133 3.83 -21.76 -2.95
C HIS A 133 2.31 -21.61 -3.17
N MET A 134 1.58 -22.72 -3.18
CA MET A 134 0.11 -22.70 -3.32
C MET A 134 -0.54 -22.10 -2.08
N VAL A 135 -0.01 -22.39 -0.88
CA VAL A 135 -0.49 -21.78 0.37
C VAL A 135 -0.28 -20.26 0.33
N MET A 136 0.91 -19.80 -0.08
CA MET A 136 1.19 -18.36 -0.20
C MET A 136 0.23 -17.67 -1.19
N LEU A 137 -0.05 -18.29 -2.34
CA LEU A 137 -1.02 -17.78 -3.31
C LEU A 137 -2.45 -17.81 -2.77
N ALA A 138 -2.83 -18.85 -2.05
CA ALA A 138 -4.15 -19.01 -1.44
C ALA A 138 -4.43 -17.93 -0.37
N PHE A 139 -3.41 -17.39 0.29
CA PHE A 139 -3.55 -16.22 1.17
C PHE A 139 -3.47 -14.88 0.41
N ALA A 140 -2.62 -14.79 -0.61
CA ALA A 140 -2.46 -13.55 -1.39
C ALA A 140 -3.73 -13.18 -2.17
N ALA A 141 -4.40 -14.16 -2.78
CA ALA A 141 -5.56 -13.92 -3.63
C ALA A 141 -6.75 -13.30 -2.85
N PRO A 142 -7.18 -13.85 -1.69
CA PRO A 142 -8.21 -13.20 -0.88
C PRO A 142 -7.83 -11.79 -0.43
N VAL A 143 -6.57 -11.53 -0.05
CA VAL A 143 -6.14 -10.17 0.33
C VAL A 143 -6.24 -9.22 -0.86
N LEU A 144 -5.83 -9.65 -2.06
CA LEU A 144 -5.98 -8.86 -3.27
C LEU A 144 -7.45 -8.52 -3.55
N PHE A 145 -8.32 -9.52 -3.58
CA PHE A 145 -9.71 -9.36 -4.03
C PHE A 145 -10.66 -8.84 -2.95
N LEU A 146 -10.39 -9.07 -1.67
CA LEU A 146 -11.26 -8.65 -0.56
C LEU A 146 -10.78 -7.38 0.14
N VAL A 147 -9.49 -7.02 0.02
CA VAL A 147 -8.92 -5.85 0.71
C VAL A 147 -8.41 -4.81 -0.28
N VAL A 148 -7.44 -5.17 -1.13
CA VAL A 148 -6.75 -4.20 -2.01
C VAL A 148 -7.69 -3.68 -3.10
N ALA A 149 -8.31 -4.57 -3.87
CA ALA A 149 -9.19 -4.19 -4.98
C ALA A 149 -10.46 -3.44 -4.49
N PRO A 150 -11.16 -3.87 -3.42
CA PRO A 150 -12.30 -3.12 -2.91
C PRO A 150 -11.91 -1.75 -2.35
N PHE A 151 -10.77 -1.63 -1.67
CA PHE A 151 -10.30 -0.32 -1.20
C PHE A 151 -10.04 0.63 -2.37
N MET A 152 -9.41 0.15 -3.45
CA MET A 152 -9.22 0.94 -4.66
C MET A 152 -10.55 1.31 -5.31
N ALA A 153 -11.48 0.36 -5.46
CA ALA A 153 -12.80 0.59 -6.01
C ALA A 153 -13.60 1.63 -5.20
N ILE A 154 -13.54 1.55 -3.87
CA ILE A 154 -14.17 2.53 -2.97
C ILE A 154 -13.56 3.92 -3.16
N ASN A 155 -12.24 4.04 -3.31
CA ASN A 155 -11.58 5.33 -3.54
C ASN A 155 -11.98 5.93 -4.89
N VAL A 156 -12.02 5.12 -5.96
CA VAL A 156 -12.48 5.53 -7.29
C VAL A 156 -13.93 6.00 -7.23
N TRP A 157 -14.82 5.17 -6.67
CA TRP A 157 -16.24 5.50 -6.50
C TRP A 157 -16.42 6.78 -5.68
N ALA A 158 -15.69 6.93 -4.56
CA ALA A 158 -15.75 8.10 -3.73
C ALA A 158 -15.32 9.36 -4.49
N ALA A 159 -14.27 9.30 -5.31
CA ALA A 159 -13.79 10.43 -6.09
C ALA A 159 -14.83 10.95 -7.10
N PHE A 160 -15.69 10.08 -7.65
CA PHE A 160 -16.78 10.49 -8.53
C PHE A 160 -18.02 11.02 -7.79
N VAL A 161 -18.33 10.45 -6.62
CA VAL A 161 -19.57 10.79 -5.88
C VAL A 161 -19.40 12.01 -4.96
N LEU A 162 -18.19 12.25 -4.43
CA LEU A 162 -17.91 13.34 -3.49
C LEU A 162 -18.26 14.74 -4.02
N PRO A 163 -17.89 15.13 -5.26
CA PRO A 163 -18.18 16.47 -5.79
C PRO A 163 -19.68 16.79 -5.81
N ALA A 164 -20.49 15.85 -6.31
CA ALA A 164 -21.94 16.00 -6.36
C ALA A 164 -22.55 16.20 -4.96
N LYS A 165 -22.11 15.39 -3.98
CA LYS A 165 -22.63 15.44 -2.60
C LYS A 165 -22.17 16.67 -1.82
N THR A 166 -21.02 17.24 -2.13
CA THR A 166 -20.51 18.46 -1.48
C THR A 166 -21.30 19.69 -1.92
N ILE A 167 -21.64 19.78 -3.21
CA ILE A 167 -22.42 20.89 -3.80
C ILE A 167 -23.86 20.87 -3.28
N GLU A 168 -24.52 19.71 -3.32
CA GLU A 168 -25.94 19.56 -2.92
C GLU A 168 -26.20 19.91 -1.44
N LYS A 169 -25.24 19.64 -0.54
CA LYS A 169 -25.42 19.78 0.92
C LYS A 169 -24.60 20.91 1.54
N GLY A 170 -24.12 21.86 0.74
CA GLY A 170 -23.40 23.04 1.23
C GLY A 170 -22.18 22.72 2.11
N GLY A 171 -21.43 21.66 1.78
CA GLY A 171 -20.22 21.27 2.50
C GLY A 171 -20.40 20.59 3.88
N LYS A 172 -21.64 20.44 4.40
CA LYS A 172 -21.92 19.78 5.70
C LYS A 172 -22.21 18.27 5.59
N ALA A 173 -22.00 17.66 4.43
CA ALA A 173 -22.28 16.24 4.23
C ALA A 173 -21.33 15.36 5.07
N GLY A 174 -21.89 14.47 5.91
CA GLY A 174 -21.11 13.45 6.65
C GLY A 174 -20.22 12.58 5.75
N SER A 175 -20.55 12.48 4.45
CA SER A 175 -19.72 11.84 3.43
C SER A 175 -18.35 12.50 3.23
N VAL A 176 -18.26 13.83 3.33
CA VAL A 176 -16.98 14.56 3.22
C VAL A 176 -16.08 14.25 4.42
N VAL A 177 -16.67 14.15 5.62
CA VAL A 177 -15.95 13.76 6.83
C VAL A 177 -15.42 12.33 6.71
N ARG A 178 -16.25 11.41 6.20
CA ARG A 178 -15.87 9.99 6.00
C ARG A 178 -14.68 9.85 5.06
N PHE A 179 -14.72 10.49 3.90
CA PHE A 179 -13.66 10.38 2.88
C PHE A 179 -12.59 11.47 2.99
N ARG A 180 -12.50 12.15 4.13
CA ARG A 180 -11.48 13.19 4.36
C ARG A 180 -10.06 12.68 4.10
N TYR A 181 -9.77 11.39 4.32
CA TYR A 181 -8.45 10.78 4.08
C TYR A 181 -8.05 10.84 2.60
N LEU A 182 -9.03 10.78 1.70
CA LEU A 182 -8.80 10.81 0.27
C LEU A 182 -8.52 12.23 -0.24
N VAL A 183 -9.30 13.21 0.23
CA VAL A 183 -9.36 14.56 -0.36
C VAL A 183 -8.61 15.63 0.43
N TYR A 184 -8.42 15.48 1.74
CA TYR A 184 -7.95 16.57 2.62
C TYR A 184 -6.57 17.13 2.28
N ARG A 185 -5.68 16.27 1.77
CA ARG A 185 -4.30 16.63 1.42
C ARG A 185 -4.18 17.36 0.08
N PHE A 186 -5.23 17.32 -0.75
CA PHE A 186 -5.23 17.89 -2.09
C PHE A 186 -6.03 19.18 -2.14
N ARG A 187 -5.75 19.98 -3.17
CA ARG A 187 -6.57 21.13 -3.51
C ARG A 187 -7.98 20.68 -3.86
N PRO A 188 -9.00 21.49 -3.54
CA PRO A 188 -10.36 21.23 -3.99
C PRO A 188 -10.41 20.97 -5.50
N ASP A 189 -9.75 21.78 -6.33
CA ASP A 189 -9.74 21.64 -7.80
C ASP A 189 -9.15 20.30 -8.32
N ALA A 190 -8.43 19.57 -7.47
CA ALA A 190 -7.76 18.31 -7.79
C ALA A 190 -8.15 17.19 -6.81
N TRP A 191 -9.42 17.14 -6.36
CA TRP A 191 -9.91 16.15 -5.38
C TRP A 191 -9.67 14.68 -5.80
N TRP A 192 -9.66 14.40 -7.10
CA TRP A 192 -9.46 13.07 -7.68
C TRP A 192 -8.01 12.57 -7.58
N TRP A 193 -7.06 13.45 -7.25
CA TRP A 193 -5.64 13.11 -7.18
C TRP A 193 -5.34 12.01 -6.15
N GLY A 194 -6.18 11.86 -5.13
CA GLY A 194 -6.03 10.76 -4.17
C GLY A 194 -6.09 9.38 -4.79
N VAL A 195 -6.88 9.21 -5.85
CA VAL A 195 -6.97 7.96 -6.61
C VAL A 195 -5.72 7.74 -7.45
N VAL A 196 -5.22 8.78 -8.13
CA VAL A 196 -3.99 8.70 -8.93
C VAL A 196 -2.79 8.37 -8.05
N PHE A 197 -2.71 8.98 -6.87
CA PHE A 197 -1.70 8.64 -5.88
C PHE A 197 -1.78 7.15 -5.48
N SER A 198 -2.97 6.63 -5.14
CA SER A 198 -3.14 5.21 -4.82
C SER A 198 -2.81 4.29 -6.01
N MET A 199 -3.16 4.69 -7.23
CA MET A 199 -2.85 3.93 -8.45
C MET A 199 -1.34 3.84 -8.69
N ARG A 200 -0.59 4.94 -8.48
CA ARG A 200 0.88 4.94 -8.52
C ARG A 200 1.45 3.91 -7.54
N GLN A 201 0.96 3.87 -6.30
CA GLN A 201 1.44 2.91 -5.30
C GLN A 201 1.21 1.45 -5.73
N LEU A 202 0.04 1.17 -6.35
CA LEU A 202 -0.27 -0.14 -6.91
C LEU A 202 0.67 -0.50 -8.06
N LEU A 203 0.82 0.39 -9.05
CA LEU A 203 1.69 0.16 -10.21
C LEU A 203 3.15 -0.08 -9.81
N ILE A 204 3.65 0.70 -8.84
CA ILE A 204 5.00 0.53 -8.28
C ILE A 204 5.15 -0.84 -7.60
N ALA A 205 4.15 -1.29 -6.84
CA ALA A 205 4.22 -2.61 -6.19
C ALA A 205 4.35 -3.74 -7.22
N PHE A 206 3.66 -3.63 -8.35
CA PHE A 206 3.75 -4.61 -9.44
C PHE A 206 5.07 -4.54 -10.23
N ALA A 207 5.90 -3.52 -10.07
CA ALA A 207 7.17 -3.41 -10.80
C ALA A 207 8.07 -4.63 -10.63
N ALA A 208 8.15 -5.16 -9.40
CA ALA A 208 8.95 -6.35 -9.09
C ALA A 208 8.37 -7.66 -9.69
N THR A 209 7.13 -7.65 -10.20
CA THR A 209 6.54 -8.80 -10.91
C THR A 209 6.84 -8.78 -12.41
N VAL A 210 7.20 -7.62 -12.96
CA VAL A 210 7.53 -7.48 -14.38
C VAL A 210 8.86 -8.18 -14.61
N GLN A 211 8.79 -9.38 -15.19
CA GLN A 211 9.94 -10.19 -15.60
C GLN A 211 11.01 -10.28 -14.48
N PRO A 212 10.80 -11.12 -13.45
CA PRO A 212 11.68 -11.22 -12.27
C PRO A 212 13.16 -11.46 -12.61
N ASP A 213 13.41 -12.14 -13.74
CA ASP A 213 14.74 -12.49 -14.25
C ASP A 213 15.48 -11.33 -14.94
N ASP A 214 14.78 -10.24 -15.33
CA ASP A 214 15.39 -9.10 -16.03
C ASP A 214 15.24 -7.78 -15.24
N PRO A 215 16.28 -7.38 -14.49
CA PRO A 215 16.29 -6.11 -13.77
C PRO A 215 16.10 -4.88 -14.68
N ARG A 216 16.49 -4.96 -15.97
CA ARG A 216 16.38 -3.83 -16.90
C ARG A 216 14.92 -3.53 -17.21
N ALA A 217 14.14 -4.57 -17.48
CA ALA A 217 12.71 -4.45 -17.71
C ALA A 217 11.99 -3.83 -16.49
N GLN A 218 12.38 -4.23 -15.27
CA GLN A 218 11.85 -3.65 -14.03
C GLN A 218 12.14 -2.15 -13.90
N ILE A 219 13.37 -1.73 -14.17
CA ILE A 219 13.76 -0.31 -14.12
C ILE A 219 13.00 0.48 -15.19
N ILE A 220 12.95 0.00 -16.43
CA ILE A 220 12.25 0.68 -17.53
C ILE A 220 10.77 0.89 -17.17
N TYR A 221 10.12 -0.15 -16.64
CA TYR A 221 8.73 -0.08 -16.17
C TYR A 221 8.57 0.94 -15.04
N LEU A 222 9.47 0.93 -14.06
CA LEU A 222 9.44 1.86 -12.92
C LEU A 222 9.62 3.32 -13.38
N VAL A 223 10.64 3.58 -14.19
CA VAL A 223 10.96 4.91 -14.73
C VAL A 223 9.82 5.43 -15.58
N ALA A 224 9.19 4.58 -16.40
CA ALA A 224 8.02 4.97 -17.18
C ALA A 224 6.88 5.47 -16.27
N ILE A 225 6.49 4.68 -15.25
CA ILE A 225 5.44 5.05 -14.31
C ILE A 225 5.76 6.36 -13.58
N LEU A 226 6.99 6.49 -13.07
CA LEU A 226 7.43 7.66 -12.33
C LEU A 226 7.46 8.91 -13.21
N THR A 227 7.90 8.79 -14.46
CA THR A 227 7.92 9.89 -15.43
C THR A 227 6.50 10.36 -15.78
N PHE A 228 5.57 9.43 -16.05
CA PHE A 228 4.17 9.79 -16.30
C PHE A 228 3.53 10.47 -15.09
N TYR A 229 3.78 9.96 -13.89
CA TYR A 229 3.28 10.58 -12.66
C TYR A 229 3.90 11.98 -12.45
N LEU A 230 5.20 12.14 -12.69
CA LEU A 230 5.89 13.43 -12.57
C LEU A 230 5.31 14.47 -13.54
N ALA A 231 5.07 14.10 -14.80
CA ALA A 231 4.43 14.98 -15.78
C ALA A 231 3.01 15.40 -15.33
N ALA A 232 2.24 14.45 -14.77
CA ALA A 232 0.91 14.74 -14.25
C ALA A 232 0.95 15.67 -13.02
N VAL A 233 1.91 15.49 -12.10
CA VAL A 233 2.12 16.40 -10.95
C VAL A 233 2.52 17.79 -11.43
N GLY A 234 3.49 17.88 -12.33
CA GLY A 234 3.99 19.14 -12.88
C GLY A 234 2.92 19.96 -13.58
N ARG A 235 1.92 19.29 -14.18
CA ARG A 235 0.78 19.96 -14.81
C ARG A 235 -0.29 20.42 -13.80
N THR A 236 -0.56 19.64 -12.77
CA THR A 236 -1.75 19.84 -11.91
C THR A 236 -1.45 20.54 -10.58
N TRP A 237 -0.24 20.40 -10.04
CA TRP A 237 0.15 20.84 -8.70
C TRP A 237 -0.93 20.55 -7.65
N PRO A 238 -1.21 19.26 -7.42
CA PRO A 238 -2.43 18.80 -6.76
C PRO A 238 -2.40 18.98 -5.25
N TRP A 239 -1.21 19.01 -4.63
CA TRP A 239 -1.07 19.14 -3.19
C TRP A 239 -1.48 20.54 -2.74
N ARG A 240 -2.12 20.63 -1.57
CA ARG A 240 -2.59 21.92 -1.03
C ARG A 240 -1.43 22.86 -0.71
N SER A 241 -0.29 22.32 -0.26
CA SER A 241 0.92 23.07 0.07
C SER A 241 1.94 23.00 -1.07
N ARG A 242 2.66 24.08 -1.34
CA ARG A 242 3.71 24.11 -2.38
C ARG A 242 4.90 23.25 -1.99
N GLU A 243 5.22 23.22 -0.70
CA GLU A 243 6.29 22.44 -0.09
C GLU A 243 6.07 20.94 -0.31
N LEU A 244 4.82 20.48 -0.21
CA LEU A 244 4.47 19.07 -0.48
C LEU A 244 4.57 18.71 -1.96
N ASN A 245 4.22 19.64 -2.86
CA ASN A 245 4.44 19.43 -4.30
C ASN A 245 5.93 19.31 -4.61
N LEU A 246 6.76 20.22 -4.06
CA LEU A 246 8.21 20.17 -4.22
C LEU A 246 8.81 18.88 -3.66
N LEU A 247 8.38 18.47 -2.47
CA LEU A 247 8.85 17.23 -1.86
C LEU A 247 8.50 16.01 -2.72
N ASP A 248 7.28 15.89 -3.24
CA ASP A 248 6.88 14.77 -4.11
C ASP A 248 7.71 14.78 -5.41
N VAL A 249 7.87 15.94 -6.05
CA VAL A 249 8.70 16.09 -7.27
C VAL A 249 10.15 15.69 -7.05
N VAL A 250 10.81 16.28 -6.04
CA VAL A 250 12.22 15.97 -5.71
C VAL A 250 12.40 14.49 -5.39
N SER A 251 11.45 13.92 -4.65
CA SER A 251 11.48 12.51 -4.29
C SER A 251 11.40 11.59 -5.52
N ILE A 252 10.72 12.01 -6.59
CA ILE A 252 10.58 11.22 -7.83
C ILE A 252 11.78 11.41 -8.75
N THR A 253 12.22 12.65 -8.94
CA THR A 253 13.36 12.97 -9.82
C THR A 253 14.64 12.27 -9.38
N PHE A 254 14.79 11.93 -8.10
CA PHE A 254 15.92 11.13 -7.63
C PHE A 254 16.01 9.72 -8.26
N PHE A 255 14.89 9.15 -8.71
CA PHE A 255 14.80 7.79 -9.25
C PHE A 255 14.61 7.71 -10.77
N VAL A 256 14.55 8.86 -11.46
CA VAL A 256 14.43 8.98 -12.92
C VAL A 256 15.74 9.50 -13.47
#